data_AF-A0A2A5SYZ1-F1
#
_entry.id   AF-A0A2A5SYZ1-F1
#
_cell.length_a   1.000
_cell.length_b   1.000
_cell.length_c   1.000
_cell.angle_alpha   90.00
_cell.angle_beta   90.00
_cell.angle_gamma   90.00
#
_symmetry.space_group_name_H-M   'P 1'
#
loop_
_entity.id
_entity.type
_entity.pdbx_description
1 polymer ?
#
loop_
_entity_poly.entity_id
_entity_poly.type
_entity_poly.pdbx_seq_one_letter_code
_entity_poly.pdbx_strand_id
1 'polypeptide(L)' 'MGGISIGQLLIVAVIVMLLFGTKKLRNIGSDLGKIIKDFKRTMSDEEKKYSAFCQNKLEKKKSVTGKNKAKNK' A
#
# COMPACT_ATOMS: atom_id res chain seq x y z
N MET A 1 6.21 -19.03 -28.10
CA MET A 1 6.64 -17.85 -28.87
C MET A 1 5.50 -16.83 -28.83
N GLY A 2 5.69 -15.68 -28.17
CA GLY A 2 4.70 -14.60 -28.10
C GLY A 2 4.10 -14.40 -26.71
N GLY A 3 4.87 -13.83 -25.78
CA GLY A 3 4.33 -13.27 -24.53
C GLY A 3 3.70 -11.90 -24.78
N ILE A 4 2.75 -11.51 -23.94
CA ILE A 4 2.16 -10.16 -23.96
C ILE A 4 3.28 -9.16 -23.69
N SER A 5 3.69 -8.42 -24.72
CA SER A 5 4.74 -7.40 -24.61
C SER A 5 4.14 -6.07 -24.22
N ILE A 6 4.89 -5.28 -23.42
CA ILE A 6 4.46 -3.94 -22.97
C ILE A 6 4.13 -3.02 -24.16
N GLY A 7 4.80 -3.21 -25.31
CA GLY A 7 4.53 -2.45 -26.53
C GLY A 7 3.18 -2.78 -27.17
N GLN A 8 2.76 -4.05 -27.13
CA GLN A 8 1.44 -4.47 -27.63
C GLN A 8 0.31 -3.89 -26.77
N LEU A 9 0.51 -3.87 -25.44
CA LEU A 9 -0.44 -3.25 -24.50
C LEU A 9 -0.64 -1.76 -24.78
N LEU A 10 0.44 -1.00 -25.07
CA LEU A 10 0.35 0.42 -25.41
C LEU A 10 -0.44 0.66 -26.70
N ILE A 11 -0.19 -0.13 -27.75
CA ILE A 11 -0.91 -0.02 -29.04
C ILE A 11 -2.40 -0.30 -28.85
N VAL A 12 -2.75 -1.35 -28.11
CA VAL A 12 -4.15 -1.67 -27.80
C VAL A 12 -4.79 -0.55 -26.96
N ALA A 13 -4.08 -0.02 -25.96
CA ALA A 13 -4.59 1.06 -25.13
C ALA A 13 -4.89 2.34 -25.93
N VAL A 14 -4.05 2.69 -26.91
CA VAL A 14 -4.29 3.84 -27.80
C VAL A 14 -5.55 3.63 -28.63
N ILE A 15 -5.74 2.45 -29.22
CA ILE A 15 -6.94 2.12 -30.01
C ILE A 15 -8.19 2.24 -29.13
N VAL A 16 -8.18 1.64 -27.93
CA VAL A 16 -9.30 1.72 -26.98
C VAL A 16 -9.58 3.19 -26.60
N MET A 17 -8.55 3.99 -26.37
CA MET A 17 -8.71 5.41 -26.02
C MET A 17 -9.28 6.25 -27.16
N LEU A 18 -9.01 5.89 -28.42
CA LEU A 18 -9.62 6.52 -29.60
C LEU A 18 -11.09 6.08 -29.79
N LEU A 19 -11.40 4.80 -29.58
CA LEU A 19 -12.77 4.27 -29.73
C LEU A 19 -13.73 4.76 -28.64
N PHE A 20 -13.30 4.67 -27.39
CA PHE A 20 -14.13 5.04 -26.24
C PHE A 20 -13.99 6.52 -25.87
N GLY A 21 -12.94 7.19 -26.35
CA GLY A 21 -12.58 8.53 -25.95
C GLY A 21 -11.98 8.59 -24.54
N THR A 22 -11.16 9.62 -24.27
CA THR A 22 -10.53 9.84 -22.96
C THR A 22 -11.54 10.17 -21.85
N LYS A 23 -12.71 10.74 -22.21
CA LYS A 23 -13.73 11.14 -21.23
C LYS A 23 -14.38 9.93 -20.54
N LYS A 24 -14.78 8.89 -21.29
CA LYS A 24 -15.33 7.66 -20.70
C LYS A 24 -14.28 6.90 -19.91
N LEU A 25 -13.06 6.77 -20.45
CA LEU A 25 -11.95 6.12 -19.74
C LEU A 25 -11.59 6.84 -18.43
N ARG A 26 -11.63 8.17 -18.39
CA ARG A 26 -11.37 8.93 -17.16
C ARG A 26 -12.50 8.75 -16.14
N ASN A 27 -13.76 8.75 -16.56
CA ASN A 27 -14.88 8.60 -15.63
C ASN A 27 -14.85 7.22 -14.96
N ILE A 28 -14.73 6.16 -15.75
CA ILE A 28 -14.66 4.77 -15.26
C ILE A 28 -13.32 4.51 -14.52
N GLY A 29 -12.22 5.04 -15.05
CA GLY A 29 -10.89 4.92 -14.44
C GLY A 29 -10.76 5.67 -13.13
N SER A 30 -11.51 6.75 -12.90
CA SER A 30 -11.52 7.44 -11.60
C SER A 30 -12.18 6.58 -10.53
N ASP A 31 -13.27 5.90 -10.86
CA ASP A 31 -14.00 5.05 -9.92
C ASP A 31 -13.25 3.75 -9.63
N LEU A 32 -12.74 3.08 -10.66
CA LEU A 32 -11.85 1.92 -10.49
C LEU A 32 -10.54 2.31 -9.79
N GLY A 33 -9.99 3.48 -10.11
CA GLY A 33 -8.75 3.99 -9.53
C GLY A 33 -8.87 4.28 -8.04
N LYS A 34 -10.02 4.76 -7.56
CA LYS A 34 -10.30 4.94 -6.12
C LYS A 34 -10.29 3.59 -5.40
N ILE A 35 -11.02 2.59 -5.93
CA ILE A 35 -11.08 1.24 -5.34
C ILE A 35 -9.67 0.61 -5.27
N ILE A 36 -8.89 0.70 -6.34
CA ILE A 36 -7.52 0.15 -6.38
C ILE A 36 -6.58 0.92 -5.43
N LYS A 37 -6.75 2.25 -5.31
CA LYS A 37 -5.97 3.07 -4.37
C LYS A 37 -6.28 2.70 -2.93
N ASP A 38 -7.56 2.50 -2.61
CA ASP A 38 -7.99 2.09 -1.27
C ASP A 38 -7.50 0.67 -0.95
N PHE A 39 -7.57 -0.25 -1.90
CA PHE A 39 -7.00 -1.60 -1.78
C PHE A 39 -5.49 -1.59 -1.52
N LYS A 40 -4.73 -0.80 -2.29
CA LYS A 40 -3.29 -0.63 -2.06
C LYS A 40 -3.01 -0.01 -0.69
N ARG A 41 -3.83 0.95 -0.26
CA ARG A 41 -3.71 1.58 1.07
C ARG A 41 -3.92 0.58 2.18
N THR A 42 -5.02 -0.19 2.15
CA THR A 42 -5.29 -1.21 3.17
C THR A 42 -4.18 -2.24 3.24
N MET A 43 -3.61 -2.63 2.10
CA MET A 43 -2.49 -3.57 2.05
C MET A 43 -1.18 -2.99 2.58
N SER A 44 -0.87 -1.74 2.22
CA SER A 44 0.29 -1.03 2.76
C SER A 44 0.13 -0.70 4.26
N ASP A 45 -1.09 -0.45 4.73
CA ASP A 45 -1.39 -0.15 6.12
C ASP A 45 -1.35 -1.41 7.00
N GLU A 46 -1.73 -2.58 6.45
CA GLU A 46 -1.49 -3.89 7.06
C GLU A 46 0.03 -4.14 7.20
N GLU A 47 0.81 -3.95 6.13
CA GLU A 47 2.27 -4.11 6.15
C GLU A 47 2.95 -3.13 7.14
N LYS A 48 2.44 -1.89 7.22
CA LYS A 48 2.86 -0.89 8.21
C LYS A 48 2.41 -1.23 9.62
N LYS A 49 1.24 -1.84 9.82
CA LYS A 49 0.80 -2.34 11.13
C LYS A 49 1.70 -3.45 11.63
N TYR A 50 2.09 -4.39 10.76
CA TYR A 50 3.03 -5.46 11.11
C TYR A 50 4.43 -4.91 11.45
N SER A 51 4.90 -3.85 10.79
CA SER A 51 6.19 -3.20 11.12
C SER A 51 6.12 -2.25 12.33
N ALA A 52 4.98 -1.58 12.56
CA ALA A 52 4.76 -0.71 13.73
C ALA A 52 4.52 -1.50 15.03
N PHE A 53 3.97 -2.72 14.94
CA PHE A 53 3.80 -3.61 16.11
C PHE A 53 5.15 -4.08 16.69
N CYS A 54 6.20 -4.13 15.86
CA CYS A 54 7.57 -4.41 16.30
C CYS A 54 8.29 -3.20 16.92
N GLN A 55 7.90 -1.97 16.57
CA GLN A 55 8.55 -0.75 17.08
C GLN A 55 7.95 -0.27 18.41
N ASN A 56 6.62 -0.37 18.59
CA ASN A 56 5.96 0.08 19.81
C ASN A 56 6.22 -0.84 21.02
N LYS A 57 6.59 -2.11 20.78
CA LYS A 57 6.90 -3.09 21.84
C LYS A 57 8.32 -2.94 22.43
N LEU A 58 9.20 -2.15 21.80
CA LEU A 58 10.59 -1.93 22.24
C LEU A 58 10.78 -0.74 23.20
N GLU A 59 9.90 0.26 23.21
CA GLU A 59 10.02 1.40 24.14
C GLU A 59 9.34 1.19 25.50
N LYS A 60 8.23 0.43 25.58
CA LYS A 60 7.56 0.17 26.88
C LYS A 60 8.24 -0.87 27.77
N LYS A 61 9.30 -1.56 27.31
CA LYS A 61 10.04 -2.54 28.12
C LYS A 61 11.26 -1.99 28.86
N LYS A 62 11.68 -0.74 28.63
CA LYS A 62 12.85 -0.13 29.30
C LYS A 62 12.52 0.62 30.61
N SER A 63 11.26 0.89 30.91
CA SER A 63 10.86 1.67 32.09
C SER A 63 10.49 0.84 33.33
N VAL A 64 10.47 -0.49 33.27
CA VAL A 64 10.01 -1.35 34.39
C VAL A 64 11.14 -2.15 35.10
N THR A 65 12.38 -2.17 34.60
CA THR A 65 13.45 -3.00 35.20
C THR A 65 14.52 -2.21 35.98
N GLY A 66 14.33 -0.92 36.24
CA GLY A 66 15.43 -0.05 36.72
C GLY A 66 15.38 0.53 38.14
N LYS A 67 14.46 0.15 39.05
CA LYS A 67 14.29 0.92 40.32
C LYS A 67 14.26 0.21 41.67
N ASN A 68 14.46 -1.12 41.77
CA ASN A 68 14.41 -1.80 43.08
C ASN A 68 15.74 -2.46 43.49
N LYS A 69 16.84 -1.70 43.54
CA LYS A 69 18.05 -2.05 44.31
C LYS A 69 18.66 -0.81 44.98
N ALA A 70 17.88 -0.17 45.84
CA ALA A 70 18.40 0.70 46.87
C ALA A 70 17.39 0.68 48.03
N LYS A 71 17.86 0.33 49.23
CA LYS A 71 17.15 0.28 50.53
C LYS A 71 16.45 -1.04 50.89
N ASN A 72 17.23 -1.96 51.46
CA ASN A 72 16.94 -2.57 52.76
C ASN A 72 18.31 -3.06 53.29
N LYS A 73 18.97 -2.28 54.14
CA LYS A 73 19.04 -2.43 55.61
C LYS A 73 19.33 -3.86 56.03
#